data_AF-A0A506UEH6-F1
#
_entry.id   AF-A0A506UEH6-F1
#
_cell.length_a   1.000
_cell.length_b   1.000
_cell.length_c   1.000
_cell.angle_alpha   90.00
_cell.angle_beta   90.00
_cell.angle_gamma   90.00
#
_symmetry.space_group_name_H-M   'P 1'
#
loop_
_entity.id
_entity.type
_entity.pdbx_description
1 polymer ?
#
loop_
_entity_poly.entity_id
_entity_poly.type
_entity_poly.pdbx_seq_one_letter_code
_entity_poly.pdbx_strand_id
1 'polypeptide(L)' 'ETDRVMICGSMEMLNDTKAMAESFGLEEGANSAPATFVVERAFVG' A
#
# COMPACT_ATOMS: atom_id res chain seq x y z
N GLU A 1 14.39 -3.36 -5.60
CA GLU A 1 13.81 -4.73 -5.72
C GLU A 1 13.58 -5.42 -4.37
N THR A 2 14.31 -5.08 -3.32
CA THR A 2 14.18 -5.68 -1.98
C THR A 2 13.01 -5.18 -1.15
N ASP A 3 12.51 -3.97 -1.43
CA ASP A 3 11.57 -3.29 -0.54
C ASP A 3 10.16 -3.88 -0.65
N ARG A 4 9.53 -4.06 0.52
CA ARG A 4 8.14 -4.48 0.68
C ARG A 4 7.50 -3.63 1.76
N VAL A 5 6.27 -3.18 1.52
CA VAL A 5 5.60 -2.20 2.41
C VAL A 5 4.20 -2.68 2.78
N MET A 6 3.84 -2.56 4.06
CA MET A 6 2.46 -2.70 4.53
C MET A 6 2.02 -1.34 5.09
N ILE A 7 0.93 -0.79 4.55
CA ILE A 7 0.44 0.54 4.91
C ILE A 7 -0.87 0.38 5.67
N CYS A 8 -0.95 0.91 6.89
CA CYS A 8 -2.16 0.89 7.71
C CYS A 8 -2.41 2.27 8.32
N GLY A 9 -3.58 2.86 8.04
CA GLY A 9 -3.88 4.24 8.45
C GLY A 9 -5.27 4.74 8.05
N SER A 10 -5.43 6.07 8.07
CA SER A 10 -6.63 6.76 7.57
C SER A 10 -6.74 6.65 6.05
N MET A 11 -7.94 6.84 5.50
CA MET A 11 -8.13 6.81 4.04
C MET A 11 -7.23 7.79 3.28
N GLU A 12 -7.03 9.00 3.82
CA GLU A 12 -6.12 10.00 3.23
C GLU A 12 -4.68 9.51 3.24
N MET A 13 -4.18 9.03 4.38
CA MET A 13 -2.82 8.50 4.49
C MET A 13 -2.59 7.32 3.55
N LEU A 14 -3.56 6.41 3.43
CA LEU A 14 -3.47 5.26 2.53
C LEU A 14 -3.33 5.71 1.07
N ASN A 15 -4.15 6.65 0.62
CA ASN A 15 -4.11 7.15 -0.76
C ASN A 15 -2.78 7.86 -1.07
N ASP A 16 -2.32 8.73 -0.17
CA ASP A 16 -1.08 9.48 -0.36
C ASP A 16 0.15 8.55 -0.37
N THR A 17 0.22 7.63 0.59
CA THR A 17 1.35 6.70 0.72
C THR A 17 1.35 5.66 -0.39
N LYS A 18 0.16 5.22 -0.85
CA LYS A 18 0.02 4.35 -2.02
C LYS A 18 0.57 5.02 -3.28
N ALA A 19 0.14 6.25 -3.57
CA ALA A 19 0.62 6.99 -4.73
C ALA A 19 2.15 7.19 -4.70
N MET A 20 2.69 7.43 -3.50
CA MET A 20 4.14 7.49 -3.30
C MET A 20 4.82 6.15 -3.58
N ALA A 21 4.29 5.03 -3.07
CA ALA A 21 4.84 3.69 -3.32
C ALA A 21 4.82 3.35 -4.82
N GLU A 22 3.72 3.64 -5.51
CA GLU A 22 3.59 3.47 -6.97
C GLU A 22 4.62 4.32 -7.74
N SER A 23 4.91 5.55 -7.27
CA SER A 23 5.95 6.41 -7.87
C SER A 23 7.36 5.84 -7.76
N PHE A 24 7.61 4.96 -6.79
CA PHE A 24 8.86 4.21 -6.64
C PHE A 24 8.88 2.88 -7.41
N GLY A 25 7.83 2.60 -8.20
CA GLY A 25 7.70 1.36 -8.97
C GLY A 25 7.24 0.15 -8.15
N LEU A 26 6.65 0.38 -6.96
CA LEU A 26 6.00 -0.67 -6.21
C LEU A 26 4.56 -0.88 -6.72
N GLU A 27 4.13 -2.14 -6.79
CA GLU A 27 2.79 -2.58 -7.16
C GLU A 27 2.01 -3.14 -5.96
N GLU A 28 0.69 -2.89 -5.94
CA GLU A 28 -0.23 -3.37 -4.91
C GLU A 28 -0.52 -4.87 -5.10
N GLY A 29 -0.37 -5.63 -4.02
CA GLY A 29 -0.59 -7.06 -3.99
C GLY A 29 -1.97 -7.43 -3.47
N ALA A 30 -2.43 -8.61 -3.88
CA ALA A 30 -3.62 -9.25 -3.36
C ALA A 30 -3.34 -10.73 -3.08
N ASN A 31 -4.25 -11.41 -2.37
CA ASN A 31 -4.10 -12.83 -2.05
C ASN A 31 -3.93 -13.72 -3.31
N SER A 32 -4.57 -13.35 -4.43
CA SER A 32 -4.46 -14.05 -5.71
C SER A 32 -3.27 -13.61 -6.58
N ALA A 33 -2.62 -12.49 -6.24
CA ALA A 33 -1.54 -11.89 -7.02
C ALA A 33 -0.55 -11.17 -6.07
N PRO A 34 0.46 -11.87 -5.55
CA PRO A 34 1.45 -11.27 -4.66
C PRO A 34 2.25 -10.18 -5.38
N ALA A 35 2.47 -9.05 -4.69
CA ALA A 35 3.27 -7.94 -5.22
C ALA A 35 4.10 -7.30 -4.09
N THR A 36 4.34 -5.98 -4.18
CA THR A 36 5.35 -5.31 -3.36
C THR A 36 4.79 -4.46 -2.21
N PHE A 37 3.51 -4.08 -2.24
CA PHE A 37 2.87 -3.48 -1.07
C PHE A 37 1.41 -3.90 -0.91
N VAL A 38 0.85 -3.69 0.28
CA VAL A 38 -0.57 -3.89 0.59
C VAL A 38 -1.07 -2.75 1.48
N VAL A 39 -2.38 -2.45 1.42
CA VAL A 39 -3.02 -1.41 2.22
C VAL A 39 -4.16 -1.97 3.08
N GLU A 40 -4.33 -1.40 4.27
CA GLU A 40 -5.46 -1.72 5.15
C GLU A 40 -5.93 -0.47 5.91
N ARG A 41 -7.24 -0.28 6.07
CA ARG A 41 -7.78 0.83 6.87
C ARG A 41 -7.61 0.55 8.35
N ALA A 42 -6.97 1.46 9.07
CA ALA A 42 -6.81 1.36 10.53
C ALA A 42 -8.13 1.58 11.28
N PHE A 43 -9.04 2.38 10.72
CA PHE A 43 -10.34 2.69 11.29
C PHE A 43 -11.34 3.08 10.20
N VAL A 44 -12.64 2.96 10.53
CA VAL A 44 -13.74 3.44 9.70
C VAL A 44 -14.28 4.70 10.38
N GLY A 45 -13.82 5.86 9.91
CA GLY A 45 -14.35 7.18 10.28
C GLY A 45 -15.40 7.63 9.27
#